data_AF-A0A645DBQ1-F1
#
_entry.id   AF-A0A645DBQ1-F1
#
_cell.length_a   1.000
_cell.length_b   1.000
_cell.length_c   1.000
_cell.angle_alpha   90.00
_cell.angle_beta   90.00
_cell.angle_gamma   90.00
#
_symmetry.space_group_name_H-M   'P 1'
#
loop_
_entity.id
_entity.type
_entity.pdbx_description
1 polymer ?
#
loop_
_entity_poly.entity_id
_entity_poly.type
_entity_poly.pdbx_seq_one_letter_code
_entity_poly.pdbx_strand_id
1 'polypeptide(L)'
;MYLTNMPIDSFTIIGFIFMLAITMVAAPGVPGGAIMASIGVLQSILGFDPNMIALMVALYITMDSFGTACNVTGDGAIAIIVNKINKK
;
A
#
# COMPACT_ATOMS: atom_id res chain seq x y z
N MET A 1 15.35 3.76 -2.71
CA MET A 1 15.46 4.88 -3.67
C MET A 1 16.14 6.07 -3.03
N TYR A 2 15.51 6.81 -2.11
CA TYR A 2 16.19 7.90 -1.39
C TYR A 2 17.33 7.43 -0.47
N LEU A 3 17.11 6.35 0.31
CA LEU A 3 18.13 5.79 1.19
C LEU A 3 19.28 5.09 0.45
N THR A 4 19.01 4.63 -0.78
CA THR A 4 19.95 3.83 -1.58
C THR A 4 20.54 4.61 -2.76
N ASN A 5 20.26 5.92 -2.86
CA ASN A 5 20.59 6.78 -4.01
C ASN A 5 20.23 6.17 -5.38
N MET A 6 19.16 5.37 -5.42
CA MET A 6 18.67 4.77 -6.66
C MET A 6 17.91 5.84 -7.45
N PRO A 7 18.13 5.96 -8.77
CA PRO A 7 17.49 6.98 -9.60
C PRO A 7 15.97 6.88 -9.50
N ILE A 8 15.32 8.04 -9.33
CA ILE A 8 13.88 8.15 -9.17
C ILE A 8 13.27 8.55 -10.51
N ASP A 9 12.67 7.57 -11.18
CA ASP A 9 11.83 7.83 -12.33
C ASP A 9 10.38 8.04 -11.87
N SER A 10 9.86 9.24 -12.08
CA SER A 10 8.50 9.63 -11.67
C SER A 10 7.43 8.78 -12.34
N PHE A 11 7.63 8.37 -13.59
CA PHE A 11 6.68 7.51 -14.30
C PHE A 11 6.63 6.11 -13.69
N THR A 12 7.78 5.55 -13.33
CA THR A 12 7.86 4.27 -12.60
C THR A 12 7.13 4.35 -11.26
N ILE A 13 7.27 5.44 -10.49
CA ILE A 13 6.53 5.60 -9.22
C ILE A 13 5.02 5.66 -9.45
N ILE A 14 4.57 6.42 -10.45
CA ILE A 14 3.14 6.53 -10.76
C ILE A 14 2.58 5.14 -11.15
N GLY A 15 3.28 4.42 -12.03
CA GLY A 15 2.90 3.06 -12.43
C GLY A 15 2.89 2.08 -11.25
N PHE A 16 3.88 2.17 -10.37
CA PHE A 16 3.95 1.39 -9.14
C PHE A 16 2.74 1.64 -8.23
N ILE A 17 2.33 2.90 -8.03
CA ILE A 17 1.16 3.25 -7.21
C ILE A 17 -0.12 2.63 -7.78
N PHE A 18 -0.33 2.72 -9.09
CA PHE A 18 -1.50 2.12 -9.74
C PHE A 18 -1.51 0.59 -9.61
N MET A 19 -0.36 -0.06 -9.85
CA MET A 19 -0.25 -1.51 -9.69
C MET A 19 -0.45 -1.96 -8.25
N LEU A 20 0.06 -1.21 -7.28
CA LEU A 20 -0.23 -1.45 -5.87
C LEU A 20 -1.73 -1.34 -5.59
N ALA A 21 -2.40 -0.29 -6.07
CA ALA A 21 -3.84 -0.11 -5.83
C ALA A 21 -4.66 -1.32 -6.34
N ILE A 22 -4.34 -1.84 -7.52
CA ILE A 22 -4.98 -3.06 -8.06
C ILE A 22 -4.66 -4.27 -7.17
N THR A 23 -3.38 -4.44 -6.82
CA THR A 23 -2.92 -5.60 -6.03
C THR A 23 -3.56 -5.63 -4.64
N MET A 24 -3.79 -4.46 -4.04
CA MET A 24 -4.39 -4.35 -2.71
C MET A 24 -5.87 -4.78 -2.67
N VAL A 25 -6.56 -4.85 -3.81
CA VAL A 25 -7.91 -5.44 -3.88
C VAL A 25 -7.89 -6.92 -3.50
N ALA A 26 -6.81 -7.63 -3.82
CA ALA A 26 -6.61 -9.04 -3.52
C ALA A 26 -5.90 -9.28 -2.18
N ALA A 27 -5.54 -8.23 -1.43
CA ALA A 27 -4.82 -8.39 -0.18
C ALA A 27 -5.69 -9.08 0.88
N PRO A 28 -5.18 -10.09 1.61
CA PRO A 28 -5.94 -10.76 2.65
C PRO A 28 -6.14 -9.83 3.85
N GLY A 29 -7.32 -9.88 4.47
CA GLY A 29 -7.70 -9.05 5.63
C GLY A 29 -7.07 -9.49 6.96
N VAL A 30 -5.82 -9.95 6.94
CA VAL A 30 -5.05 -10.38 8.11
C VAL A 30 -3.88 -9.42 8.36
N PRO A 31 -3.35 -9.31 9.61
CA PRO A 31 -2.20 -8.46 9.89
C PRO A 31 -1.01 -8.79 8.97
N GLY A 32 -0.43 -7.77 8.35
CA GLY A 32 0.65 -7.94 7.36
C GLY A 32 0.20 -8.44 5.97
N GLY A 33 -1.09 -8.62 5.72
CA GLY A 33 -1.59 -9.12 4.44
C GLY A 33 -1.23 -8.24 3.24
N ALA A 34 -1.28 -6.92 3.43
CA ALA A 34 -0.95 -5.95 2.38
C ALA A 34 0.53 -5.97 1.98
N ILE A 35 1.47 -6.09 2.93
CA ILE A 35 2.89 -6.21 2.56
C ILE A 35 3.14 -7.51 1.81
N MET A 36 2.56 -8.63 2.25
CA MET A 36 2.70 -9.92 1.58
C MET A 36 2.16 -9.90 0.14
N ALA A 37 1.03 -9.22 -0.09
CA ALA A 37 0.48 -9.02 -1.43
C ALA A 37 1.39 -8.15 -2.31
N SER A 38 2.10 -7.17 -1.73
CA SER A 38 2.93 -6.22 -2.47
C SER A 38 4.33 -6.71 -2.85
N ILE A 39 4.83 -7.83 -2.29
CA ILE A 39 6.20 -8.34 -2.53
C ILE A 39 6.50 -8.48 -4.02
N GLY A 40 5.59 -9.10 -4.79
CA GLY A 40 5.79 -9.30 -6.22
C GLY A 40 5.90 -7.98 -7.00
N VAL A 41 5.14 -6.96 -6.60
CA VAL A 41 5.17 -5.63 -7.22
C VAL A 41 6.45 -4.88 -6.83
N LEU A 42 6.88 -4.98 -5.56
CA LEU A 42 8.14 -4.40 -5.07
C LEU A 42 9.37 -4.98 -5.80
N GLN A 43 9.37 -6.29 -6.06
CA GLN A 43 10.44 -6.94 -6.83
C GLN A 43 10.40 -6.58 -8.31
N SER A 44 9.24 -6.70 -8.94
CA SER A 44 9.13 -6.58 -10.41
C SER A 44 9.24 -5.14 -10.92
N ILE A 45 8.76 -4.16 -10.16
CA ILE A 45 8.72 -2.75 -10.61
C ILE A 45 9.86 -1.94 -10.00
N LEU A 46 10.11 -2.10 -8.70
CA LEU A 46 11.14 -1.32 -8.01
C LEU A 46 12.49 -2.04 -7.92
N GLY A 47 12.57 -3.31 -8.34
CA GLY A 47 13.82 -4.08 -8.33
C GLY A 47 14.35 -4.37 -6.92
N PHE A 48 13.48 -4.46 -5.91
CA PHE A 48 13.92 -4.67 -4.54
C PHE A 48 14.52 -6.07 -4.37
N ASP A 49 15.72 -6.11 -3.81
CA ASP A 49 16.39 -7.36 -3.44
C ASP A 49 15.79 -7.96 -2.14
N PRO A 50 16.16 -9.20 -1.77
CA PRO A 50 15.65 -9.84 -0.54
C PRO A 50 15.91 -9.04 0.75
N ASN A 51 17.02 -8.29 0.83
CA ASN A 51 17.34 -7.49 2.01
C ASN A 51 16.42 -6.27 2.11
N MET A 52 16.15 -5.60 0.98
CA MET A 52 15.21 -4.49 0.90
C MET A 52 13.78 -4.92 1.20
N ILE A 53 13.36 -6.10 0.74
CA ILE A 53 12.05 -6.66 1.08
C ILE A 53 11.95 -6.95 2.57
N ALA A 54 12.98 -7.57 3.16
CA ALA A 54 13.01 -7.83 4.60
C ALA A 54 12.90 -6.53 5.41
N LEU A 55 13.60 -5.47 5.00
CA LEU A 55 13.47 -4.14 5.60
C LEU A 55 12.06 -3.58 5.46
N MET A 56 11.44 -3.69 4.27
CA MET A 56 10.06 -3.24 4.05
C MET A 56 9.06 -3.99 4.92
N VAL A 57 9.20 -5.30 5.07
CA VAL A 57 8.35 -6.12 5.95
C VAL A 57 8.51 -5.68 7.40
N ALA A 58 9.75 -5.50 7.88
CA ALA A 58 10.01 -5.04 9.23
C ALA A 58 9.38 -3.67 9.50
N LEU A 59 9.57 -2.71 8.60
CA LEU A 59 8.95 -1.39 8.71
C LEU A 59 7.42 -1.49 8.68
N TYR A 60 6.86 -2.27 7.75
CA TYR A 60 5.42 -2.42 7.59
C TYR A 60 4.75 -2.96 8.84
N ILE A 61 5.32 -3.99 9.48
CA ILE A 61 4.77 -4.57 10.71
C ILE A 61 4.60 -3.51 11.81
N THR A 62 5.52 -2.54 11.89
CA THR A 62 5.42 -1.49 12.91
C THR A 62 4.34 -0.44 12.62
N MET A 63 3.91 -0.30 11.36
CA MET A 63 3.00 0.76 10.93
C MET A 63 1.65 0.28 10.37
N ASP A 64 1.44 -1.04 10.23
CA ASP A 64 0.22 -1.65 9.65
C ASP A 64 -1.07 -1.17 10.36
N SER A 65 -0.97 -0.93 11.67
CA SER A 65 -2.05 -0.37 12.48
C SER A 65 -2.51 1.01 12.00
N PHE A 66 -1.60 1.87 11.53
CA PHE A 66 -1.96 3.17 10.95
C PHE A 66 -2.70 3.00 9.62
N GLY A 67 -2.23 2.09 8.76
CA GLY A 67 -2.91 1.79 7.49
C GLY A 67 -4.33 1.28 7.71
N THR A 68 -4.50 0.37 8.67
CA THR A 68 -5.82 -0.16 9.06
C THR A 68 -6.72 0.95 9.61
N ALA A 69 -6.20 1.82 10.49
CA ALA A 69 -6.96 2.95 11.04
C ALA A 69 -7.39 3.95 9.96
N CYS A 70 -6.52 4.25 8.99
CA CYS A 70 -6.85 5.10 7.85
C CYS A 70 -7.97 4.49 7.00
N ASN A 71 -7.92 3.18 6.72
CA ASN A 71 -8.95 2.49 5.93
C ASN A 71 -10.31 2.55 6.62
N VAL A 72 -10.38 2.19 7.90
CA VAL A 72 -11.63 2.24 8.69
C VAL A 72 -12.19 3.66 8.75
N THR A 73 -11.32 4.66 8.94
CA THR A 73 -11.73 6.07 8.99
C THR A 73 -12.23 6.56 7.63
N GLY A 74 -11.57 6.18 6.54
CA GLY A 74 -11.95 6.50 5.17
C GLY A 74 -13.31 5.91 4.81
N ASP A 75 -13.53 4.64 5.12
CA ASP A 75 -14.82 3.96 4.91
C ASP A 75 -15.94 4.65 5.70
N GLY A 76 -15.67 5.06 6.95
CA GLY A 76 -16.60 5.85 7.75
C GLY A 76 -16.94 7.19 7.11
N ALA A 77 -15.94 7.91 6.59
CA ALA A 77 -16.16 9.17 5.88
C ALA A 77 -16.99 8.98 4.60
N ILE A 78 -16.71 7.94 3.83
CA ILE A 78 -17.49 7.59 2.62
C ILE A 78 -18.92 7.26 3.00
N ALA A 79 -19.14 6.48 4.07
CA ALA A 79 -20.48 6.14 4.54
C ALA A 79 -21.31 7.39 4.91
N ILE A 80 -20.69 8.36 5.59
CA ILE A 80 -21.33 9.65 5.92
C ILE A 80 -21.70 10.44 4.65
N ILE A 81 -20.78 10.51 3.69
CA ILE A 81 -21.00 11.20 2.41
C ILE A 81 -22.15 10.55 1.63
N VAL A 82 -22.11 9.23 1.46
CA VAL A 82 -23.14 8.47 0.75
C VAL A 82 -24.50 8.62 1.43
N ASN A 83 -24.57 8.56 2.76
CA ASN A 83 -25.81 8.79 3.50
C ASN A 83 -26.35 10.21 3.26
N LYS A 84 -25.50 11.23 3.19
CA LYS A 84 -25.91 12.60 2.89
C LYS A 84 -26.43 12.77 1.47
N ILE A 85 -25.84 12.08 0.49
CA ILE A 85 -26.29 12.11 -0.91
C ILE A 85 -27.60 11.32 -1.09
N ASN A 86 -27.74 10.18 -0.39
CA ASN A 86 -28.89 9.28 -0.52
C ASN A 86 -30.11 9.76 0.28
N LYS A 87 -29.93 10.59 1.31
CA LYS A 87 -31.03 11.32 1.94
C LYS A 87 -31.61 12.34 0.96
N LYS A 88 -32.60 11.90 0.19
CA LYS A 88 -33.74 12.75 -0.15
C LYS A 88 -34.41 13.24 1.12
#